data_AF-A0A077K8C4-F1
#
_entry.id   AF-A0A077K8C4-F1
#
_cell.length_a   1.000
_cell.length_b   1.000
_cell.length_c   1.000
_cell.angle_alpha   90.00
_cell.angle_beta   90.00
_cell.angle_gamma   90.00
#
_symmetry.space_group_name_H-M   'P 1'
#
loop_
_entity.id
_entity.type
_entity.pdbx_description
1 polymer ?
#
loop_
_entity_poly.entity_id
_entity_poly.type
_entity_poly.pdbx_seq_one_letter_code
_entity_poly.pdbx_strand_id
1 'polypeptide(L)'
;MFDIRVTDPKNEFYGQILKGSCFYYDIRHTGDSDDLYVAETKDGRKINLLSSQIDEKHYRNQELEKVTKEMGADIGDKVIILETGSGSYSRDWETKGVHTITKIDFTGHVTFDNGNATIFRPKVKVVTT
;
A
#
# COMPACT_ATOMS: atom_id res chain seq x y z
N MET A 1 -3.64 -6.00 -11.44
CA MET A 1 -3.26 -4.70 -12.03
C MET A 1 -4.25 -3.68 -11.54
N PHE A 2 -3.77 -2.47 -11.25
CA PHE A 2 -4.58 -1.36 -10.77
C PHE A 2 -4.80 -0.36 -11.90
N ASP A 3 -5.73 0.56 -11.67
CA ASP A 3 -5.97 1.69 -12.55
C ASP A 3 -4.93 2.78 -12.32
N ILE A 4 -4.27 3.18 -13.40
CA ILE A 4 -3.33 4.30 -13.47
C ILE A 4 -4.01 5.41 -14.25
N ARG A 5 -4.28 6.53 -13.59
CA ARG A 5 -4.80 7.74 -14.23
C ARG A 5 -3.64 8.63 -14.64
N VAL A 6 -3.51 8.90 -15.94
CA VAL A 6 -2.46 9.77 -16.49
C VAL A 6 -2.85 11.23 -16.32
N THR A 7 -2.00 12.02 -15.67
CA THR A 7 -2.23 13.42 -15.32
C THR A 7 -1.22 14.39 -15.94
N ASP A 8 -0.18 13.89 -16.62
CA ASP A 8 0.76 14.73 -17.38
C ASP A 8 0.14 15.20 -18.70
N PRO A 9 -0.10 16.52 -18.90
CA PRO A 9 -0.69 17.05 -20.13
C PRO A 9 0.20 16.92 -21.37
N LYS A 10 1.49 16.62 -21.20
CA LYS A 10 2.42 16.38 -22.32
C LYS A 10 2.43 14.92 -22.78
N ASN A 11 1.80 14.03 -22.02
CA ASN A 11 1.74 12.62 -22.35
C ASN A 11 0.64 12.33 -23.39
N GLU A 12 0.93 11.46 -24.37
CA GLU A 12 -0.03 11.01 -25.40
C GLU A 12 -1.36 10.51 -24.80
N PHE A 13 -1.30 9.92 -23.60
CA PHE A 13 -2.42 9.30 -22.91
C PHE A 13 -3.03 10.19 -21.81
N TYR A 14 -2.74 11.48 -21.80
CA TYR A 14 -3.30 12.42 -20.81
C TYR A 14 -4.82 12.28 -20.64
N GLY A 15 -5.27 12.23 -19.37
CA GLY A 15 -6.68 12.09 -19.02
C GLY A 15 -7.23 10.67 -19.14
N GLN A 16 -6.46 9.70 -19.63
CA GLN A 16 -6.87 8.31 -19.72
C GLN A 16 -6.62 7.53 -18.41
N ILE A 17 -7.38 6.45 -18.25
CA ILE A 17 -7.15 5.43 -17.23
C ILE A 17 -6.64 4.18 -17.94
N LEU A 18 -5.47 3.71 -17.55
CA LEU A 18 -4.79 2.54 -18.09
C LEU A 18 -4.63 1.49 -17.00
N LYS A 19 -4.58 0.20 -17.37
CA LYS A 19 -4.27 -0.87 -16.42
C LYS A 19 -2.77 -1.01 -16.29
N GLY A 20 -2.26 -1.10 -15.07
CA GLY A 20 -0.84 -1.28 -14.86
C GLY A 20 -0.45 -1.63 -13.43
N SER A 21 0.84 -1.45 -13.17
CA SER A 21 1.43 -1.67 -11.86
C SER A 21 2.69 -0.84 -11.69
N CYS A 22 3.03 -0.51 -10.45
CA CYS A 22 4.34 0.03 -10.13
C CYS A 22 5.41 -1.06 -10.32
N PHE A 23 6.43 -0.73 -11.11
CA PHE A 23 7.56 -1.60 -11.39
C PHE A 23 8.74 -1.31 -10.46
N TYR A 24 8.93 -0.04 -10.07
CA TYR A 24 10.02 0.37 -9.19
C TYR A 24 9.58 1.44 -8.20
N TYR A 25 10.01 1.28 -6.95
CA TYR A 25 9.79 2.19 -5.84
C TYR A 25 11.11 2.88 -5.45
N ASP A 26 11.28 4.15 -5.79
CA ASP A 26 12.46 4.93 -5.44
C ASP A 26 12.50 5.29 -3.95
N ILE A 27 11.34 5.38 -3.28
CA ILE A 27 11.25 5.55 -1.81
C ILE A 27 12.07 4.50 -1.03
N ARG A 28 12.42 3.39 -1.67
CA ARG A 28 13.24 2.30 -1.09
C ARG A 28 14.74 2.43 -1.34
N HIS A 29 15.18 3.47 -2.05
CA HIS A 29 16.57 3.70 -2.44
C HIS A 29 17.02 5.10 -2.05
N THR A 30 16.57 6.12 -2.78
CA THR A 30 16.93 7.53 -2.50
C THR A 30 15.76 8.28 -1.90
N GLY A 31 14.54 8.04 -2.41
CA GLY A 31 13.34 8.80 -2.06
C GLY A 31 13.33 10.20 -2.68
N ASP A 32 14.28 10.49 -3.56
CA ASP A 32 14.48 11.79 -4.20
C ASP A 32 14.04 11.78 -5.67
N SER A 33 13.64 10.63 -6.20
CA SER A 33 13.25 10.43 -7.59
C SER A 33 11.84 9.82 -7.72
N ASP A 34 11.30 9.92 -8.93
CA ASP A 34 9.99 9.36 -9.24
C ASP A 34 9.99 7.83 -9.25
N ASP A 35 8.92 7.24 -8.69
CA ASP A 35 8.58 5.83 -8.92
C ASP A 35 8.27 5.54 -10.40
N LEU A 36 8.58 4.32 -10.86
CA LEU A 36 8.33 3.87 -12.23
C LEU A 36 7.13 2.92 -12.30
N TYR A 37 6.20 3.24 -13.17
CA TYR A 37 5.01 2.45 -13.47
C TYR A 37 5.05 1.94 -14.90
N VAL A 38 4.49 0.75 -15.09
CA VAL A 38 4.27 0.17 -16.41
C VAL A 38 2.77 -0.01 -16.60
N ALA A 39 2.24 0.60 -17.66
CA ALA A 39 0.84 0.54 -18.04
C ALA A 39 0.66 -0.10 -19.41
N GLU A 40 -0.46 -0.79 -19.59
CA GLU A 40 -0.90 -1.32 -20.87
C GLU A 40 -1.95 -0.39 -21.47
N THR A 41 -1.68 0.05 -22.70
CA THR A 41 -2.58 0.91 -23.46
C THR A 41 -3.68 0.07 -24.13
N LYS A 42 -4.76 0.73 -24.58
CA LYS A 42 -5.89 0.02 -25.22
C LYS A 42 -5.52 -0.71 -26.51
N ASP A 43 -4.47 -0.26 -27.19
CA ASP A 43 -3.91 -0.89 -28.39
C ASP A 43 -2.83 -1.95 -28.06
N GLY A 44 -2.63 -2.28 -26.77
CA GLY A 44 -1.75 -3.36 -26.32
C GLY A 44 -0.27 -2.99 -26.17
N ARG A 45 0.10 -1.72 -26.33
CA ARG A 45 1.47 -1.24 -26.05
C ARG A 45 1.71 -1.22 -24.54
N LYS A 46 2.95 -1.50 -24.14
CA LYS A 46 3.43 -1.21 -22.78
C LYS A 46 4.13 0.14 -22.78
N ILE A 47 3.73 1.01 -21.88
CA ILE A 47 4.33 2.33 -21.69
C ILE A 47 4.85 2.47 -20.27
N ASN A 48 5.90 3.29 -20.14
CA ASN A 48 6.44 3.68 -18.85
C ASN A 48 5.85 5.03 -18.45
N LEU A 49 5.49 5.15 -17.18
CA LEU A 49 4.97 6.37 -16.58
C LEU A 49 5.70 6.61 -15.26
N LEU A 50 6.08 7.84 -14.99
CA LEU A 50 6.61 8.24 -13.69
C LEU A 50 5.48 8.61 -12.73
N SER A 51 5.72 8.51 -11.42
CA SER A 51 4.76 8.97 -10.39
C SER A 51 4.30 10.42 -10.61
N SER A 52 5.21 11.31 -11.04
CA SER A 52 4.90 12.70 -11.42
C SER A 52 3.94 12.85 -12.61
N GLN A 53 3.76 11.79 -13.41
CA GLN A 53 2.91 11.80 -14.61
C GLN A 53 1.52 11.17 -14.39
N ILE A 54 1.25 10.70 -13.17
CA ILE A 54 0.02 9.99 -12.84
C ILE A 54 -0.63 10.54 -11.57
N ASP A 55 -1.88 10.18 -11.34
CA ASP A 55 -2.51 10.33 -10.02
C ASP A 55 -2.01 9.21 -9.10
N GLU A 56 -0.81 9.41 -8.53
CA GLU A 56 -0.20 8.40 -7.66
C GLU A 56 -1.10 8.08 -6.46
N LYS A 57 -1.71 9.10 -5.84
CA LYS A 57 -2.60 8.91 -4.69
C LYS A 57 -3.77 7.98 -5.04
N HIS A 58 -4.38 8.16 -6.22
CA HIS A 58 -5.42 7.25 -6.70
C HIS A 58 -4.93 5.80 -6.84
N TYR A 59 -3.70 5.60 -7.34
CA TYR A 59 -3.10 4.28 -7.44
C TYR A 59 -2.84 3.66 -6.04
N ARG A 60 -2.22 4.42 -5.13
CA ARG A 60 -1.92 3.97 -3.76
C ARG A 60 -3.16 3.62 -2.95
N ASN A 61 -4.25 4.35 -3.15
CA ASN A 61 -5.51 4.05 -2.47
C ASN A 61 -6.07 2.68 -2.88
N GLN A 62 -5.95 2.31 -4.16
CA GLN A 62 -6.37 0.97 -4.61
C GLN A 62 -5.47 -0.13 -4.02
N GLU A 63 -4.17 0.13 -3.89
CA GLU A 63 -3.26 -0.79 -3.20
C GLU A 63 -3.63 -0.95 -1.72
N LEU A 64 -3.91 0.16 -1.04
CA LEU A 64 -4.35 0.14 0.36
C LEU A 64 -5.68 -0.62 0.53
N GLU A 65 -6.68 -0.35 -0.31
CA GLU A 65 -7.96 -1.07 -0.31
C GLU A 65 -7.78 -2.58 -0.51
N LYS A 66 -6.84 -2.98 -1.37
CA LYS A 66 -6.51 -4.39 -1.55
C LYS A 66 -5.90 -4.97 -0.27
N VAL A 67 -4.94 -4.28 0.34
CA VAL A 67 -4.27 -4.72 1.58
C VAL A 67 -5.27 -4.85 2.73
N THR A 68 -6.13 -3.86 2.96
CA THR A 68 -7.13 -3.91 4.04
C THR A 68 -8.12 -5.05 3.82
N LYS A 69 -8.58 -5.24 2.57
CA LYS A 69 -9.46 -6.35 2.20
C LYS A 69 -8.82 -7.72 2.40
N GLU A 70 -7.55 -7.89 2.01
CA GLU A 70 -6.82 -9.15 2.20
C GLU A 70 -6.56 -9.45 3.68
N MET A 71 -6.34 -8.41 4.49
CA MET A 71 -6.15 -8.54 5.94
C MET A 71 -7.47 -8.83 6.67
N GLY A 72 -8.60 -8.32 6.17
CA GLY A 72 -9.91 -8.47 6.79
C GLY A 72 -10.07 -7.66 8.09
N ALA A 73 -9.34 -6.55 8.21
CA ALA A 73 -9.42 -5.63 9.33
C ALA A 73 -9.08 -4.19 8.88
N ASP A 74 -9.63 -3.21 9.57
CA ASP A 74 -9.50 -1.78 9.27
C ASP A 74 -8.75 -1.01 10.37
N ILE A 75 -8.37 0.23 10.06
CA ILE A 75 -7.81 1.14 11.05
C ILE A 75 -8.85 1.40 12.15
N GLY A 76 -8.45 1.23 13.40
CA GLY A 76 -9.31 1.34 14.58
C GLY A 76 -9.78 -0.01 15.12
N ASP A 77 -9.70 -1.09 14.33
CA ASP A 77 -10.09 -2.42 14.78
C ASP A 77 -9.17 -2.93 15.90
N LYS A 78 -9.78 -3.66 16.83
CA LYS A 78 -9.08 -4.48 17.81
C LYS A 78 -8.88 -5.88 17.24
N VAL A 79 -7.66 -6.37 17.25
CA VAL A 79 -7.31 -7.64 16.63
C VAL A 79 -6.40 -8.49 17.51
N ILE A 80 -6.45 -9.80 17.30
CA ILE A 80 -5.41 -10.73 17.76
C ILE A 80 -4.52 -11.07 16.56
N ILE A 81 -3.21 -11.06 16.77
CA ILE A 81 -2.23 -11.43 15.75
C ILE A 81 -2.10 -12.96 15.73
N LEU A 82 -2.46 -13.57 14.61
CA LEU A 82 -2.40 -15.02 14.38
C LEU A 82 -1.02 -15.46 13.90
N GLU A 83 -0.44 -14.70 12.97
CA GLU A 83 0.90 -14.93 12.43
C GLU A 83 1.62 -13.58 12.29
N THR A 84 2.85 -13.52 12.77
CA THR A 84 3.72 -12.34 12.64
C THR A 84 4.52 -12.41 11.35
N GLY A 85 4.66 -11.27 10.66
CA GLY A 85 5.73 -11.08 9.68
C GLY A 85 6.97 -10.44 10.29
N SER A 86 7.85 -9.92 9.44
CA SER A 86 8.97 -9.08 9.87
C SER A 86 8.46 -7.74 10.43
N GLY A 87 9.17 -7.14 11.38
CA GLY A 87 8.74 -5.88 11.96
C GLY A 87 9.62 -5.40 13.09
N SER A 88 9.17 -4.37 13.77
CA SER A 88 9.78 -3.84 14.98
C SER A 88 8.70 -3.55 16.01
N TYR A 89 9.06 -3.67 17.29
CA TYR A 89 8.18 -3.35 18.40
C TYR A 89 9.01 -2.85 19.58
N SER A 90 8.38 -2.04 20.42
CA SER A 90 8.96 -1.54 21.66
C SER A 90 9.19 -2.69 22.66
N ARG A 91 10.12 -2.50 23.60
CA ARG A 91 10.52 -3.54 24.57
C ARG A 91 9.34 -4.12 25.37
N ASP A 92 8.39 -3.27 25.72
CA ASP A 92 7.28 -3.61 26.62
C ASP A 92 6.02 -4.02 25.85
N TRP A 93 6.10 -4.12 24.51
CA TRP A 93 4.99 -4.54 23.68
C TRP A 93 5.02 -6.07 23.50
N GLU A 94 3.90 -6.71 23.82
CA GLU A 94 3.77 -8.16 23.71
C GLU A 94 2.97 -8.53 22.46
N THR A 95 3.50 -9.41 21.61
CA THR A 95 2.78 -9.93 20.43
C THR A 95 1.50 -10.68 20.79
N LYS A 96 1.46 -11.29 21.97
CA LYS A 96 0.30 -12.04 22.45
C LYS A 96 -0.65 -11.06 23.12
N GLY A 97 -1.82 -10.86 22.53
CA GLY A 97 -2.83 -9.99 23.13
C GLY A 97 -3.81 -9.46 22.10
N VAL A 98 -4.61 -8.49 22.57
CA VAL A 98 -5.50 -7.70 21.72
C VAL A 98 -4.83 -6.37 21.46
N HIS A 99 -4.66 -6.04 20.18
CA HIS A 99 -3.97 -4.84 19.71
C HIS A 99 -4.92 -4.00 18.88
N THR A 100 -4.76 -2.68 18.93
CA THR A 100 -5.53 -1.76 18.08
C THR A 100 -4.72 -1.42 16.84
N ILE A 101 -5.29 -1.60 15.66
CA ILE A 101 -4.67 -1.16 14.42
C ILE A 101 -4.76 0.36 14.36
N THR A 102 -3.61 1.04 14.29
CA THR A 102 -3.56 2.51 14.21
C THR A 102 -3.15 3.03 12.85
N LYS A 103 -2.49 2.21 12.03
CA LYS A 103 -2.14 2.57 10.65
C LYS A 103 -2.00 1.31 9.80
N ILE A 104 -2.42 1.41 8.54
CA ILE A 104 -2.12 0.43 7.49
C ILE A 104 -1.58 1.24 6.31
N ASP A 105 -0.48 0.79 5.71
CA ASP A 105 0.00 1.36 4.47
C ASP A 105 -0.21 0.42 3.27
N PHE A 106 -0.09 0.99 2.07
CA PHE A 106 -0.29 0.28 0.81
C PHE A 106 0.73 -0.83 0.56
N THR A 107 1.85 -0.86 1.30
CA THR A 107 2.86 -1.92 1.17
C THR A 107 2.49 -3.16 1.98
N GLY A 108 1.64 -2.99 2.99
CA GLY A 108 1.23 -4.02 3.93
C GLY A 108 1.88 -3.89 5.30
N HIS A 109 2.54 -2.78 5.64
CA HIS A 109 2.92 -2.53 7.03
C HIS A 109 1.69 -2.10 7.83
N VAL A 110 1.55 -2.73 9.00
CA VAL A 110 0.47 -2.48 9.95
C VAL A 110 1.09 -1.99 11.24
N THR A 111 0.68 -0.81 11.68
CA THR A 111 1.10 -0.23 12.95
C THR A 111 0.02 -0.49 14.00
N PHE A 112 0.46 -0.95 15.17
CA PHE A 112 -0.38 -1.26 16.31
C PHE A 112 -0.14 -0.29 17.47
N ASP A 113 -1.18 -0.09 18.28
CA ASP A 113 -1.12 0.57 19.59
C ASP A 113 -0.34 1.89 19.58
N ASN A 114 -0.66 2.77 18.63
CA ASN A 114 -0.08 4.11 18.46
C ASN A 114 1.42 4.12 18.16
N GLY A 115 1.92 3.11 17.45
CA GLY A 115 3.34 3.05 17.04
C GLY A 115 4.19 2.12 17.88
N ASN A 116 3.62 1.47 18.89
CA ASN A 116 4.36 0.54 19.75
C ASN A 116 4.85 -0.71 19.01
N ALA A 117 4.19 -1.08 17.91
CA ALA A 117 4.67 -2.10 16.98
C ALA A 117 4.32 -1.75 15.53
N THR A 118 5.19 -2.14 14.61
CA THR A 118 4.90 -2.14 13.16
C THR A 118 5.32 -3.48 12.58
N ILE A 119 4.38 -4.19 11.97
CA ILE A 119 4.59 -5.54 11.43
C ILE A 119 4.17 -5.56 9.96
N PHE A 120 5.01 -6.19 9.15
CA PHE A 120 4.76 -6.38 7.72
C PHE A 120 3.85 -7.58 7.48
N ARG A 121 2.67 -7.32 6.91
CA ARG A 121 1.65 -8.31 6.49
C ARG A 121 1.33 -9.36 7.56
N PRO A 122 1.01 -8.96 8.80
CA PRO A 122 0.54 -9.90 9.81
C PRO A 122 -0.80 -10.51 9.37
N LYS A 123 -1.05 -11.76 9.76
CA LYS A 123 -2.41 -12.30 9.75
C LYS A 123 -3.06 -11.98 11.07
N VAL A 124 -4.25 -11.39 11.00
CA VAL A 124 -4.97 -10.92 12.19
C VAL A 124 -6.39 -11.46 12.20
N LYS A 125 -7.01 -11.44 13.38
CA LYS A 125 -8.43 -11.73 13.56
C LYS A 125 -9.06 -10.59 14.34
N VAL A 126 -10.08 -9.95 13.75
CA VAL A 126 -10.86 -8.93 14.45
C VAL A 126 -11.54 -9.53 15.68
N VAL A 127 -11.41 -8.84 16.79
CA VAL A 127 -12.10 -9.12 18.05
C VAL A 127 -13.37 -8.29 18.03
N THR A 128 -14.50 -8.93 17.71
CA THR A 128 -15.82 -8.31 17.91
C THR A 128 -16.02 -8.05 19.39
N THR A 129 -16.23 -6.79 19.74
CA THR A 129 -16.91 -6.39 20.99
C THR A 129 -18.38 -6.77 20.95
#